data_AF-A0A3C1SHT0-F1
#
_entry.id   AF-A0A3C1SHT0-F1
#
_cell.length_a   1.000
_cell.length_b   1.000
_cell.length_c   1.000
_cell.angle_alpha   90.00
_cell.angle_beta   90.00
_cell.angle_gamma   90.00
#
_symmetry.space_group_name_H-M   'P 1'
#
loop_
_entity.id
_entity.type
_entity.pdbx_description
1 polymer ?
#
loop_
_entity_poly.entity_id
_entity_poly.type
_entity_poly.pdbx_seq_one_letter_code
_entity_poly.pdbx_strand_id
1 'polypeptide(L)'
;MKRTPDKKQYHFYISNAPPGTRLSTFVWLSGIRWAIGQCFEETKTELGLDHYEVRKYPGWNHHILTCMLAHFFLWHLRIRLGKKSSAYYSVTT
;
A
#
# COMPACT_ATOMS: atom_id res chain seq x y z
N MET A 1 -18.75 39.81 -0.09
CA MET A 1 -17.64 38.82 -0.15
C MET A 1 -17.85 37.95 -1.39
N LYS A 2 -17.05 38.15 -2.45
CA LYS A 2 -17.22 37.44 -3.74
C LYS A 2 -16.79 35.97 -3.56
N ARG A 3 -17.70 35.00 -3.81
CA ARG A 3 -17.36 33.58 -3.92
C ARG A 3 -16.68 33.36 -5.27
N THR A 4 -15.35 33.26 -5.28
CA THR A 4 -14.60 32.80 -6.44
C THR A 4 -14.98 31.33 -6.70
N PRO A 5 -15.35 30.92 -7.91
CA PRO A 5 -15.60 29.51 -8.20
C PRO A 5 -14.30 28.73 -8.01
N ASP A 6 -14.35 27.73 -7.14
CA ASP A 6 -13.23 26.88 -6.79
C ASP A 6 -12.65 26.23 -8.07
N LYS A 7 -11.34 26.35 -8.28
CA LYS A 7 -10.68 25.78 -9.48
C LYS A 7 -10.82 24.26 -9.41
N LYS A 8 -11.60 23.66 -10.32
CA LYS A 8 -11.66 22.19 -10.46
C LYS A 8 -10.26 21.63 -10.66
N GLN A 9 -9.78 20.85 -9.70
CA GLN A 9 -8.53 20.11 -9.81
C GLN A 9 -8.79 18.75 -10.46
N TYR A 10 -7.98 18.40 -11.46
CA TYR A 10 -8.04 17.12 -12.15
C TYR A 10 -6.77 16.33 -11.88
N HIS A 11 -6.91 15.03 -11.67
CA HIS A 11 -5.79 14.10 -11.51
C HIS A 11 -5.74 13.15 -12.71
N PHE A 12 -4.55 13.00 -13.29
CA PHE A 12 -4.32 12.13 -14.44
C PHE A 12 -3.42 10.96 -14.04
N TYR A 13 -3.67 9.79 -14.64
CA TYR A 13 -2.92 8.56 -14.42
C TYR A 13 -2.53 7.95 -15.76
N ILE A 14 -1.31 7.40 -15.85
CA ILE A 14 -0.79 6.74 -17.05
C ILE A 14 -0.80 5.22 -16.79
N SER A 15 -1.21 4.44 -17.79
CA SER A 15 -1.26 2.99 -17.71
C SER A 15 -0.83 2.37 -19.05
N ASN A 16 -0.10 1.26 -18.98
CA ASN A 16 0.30 0.44 -20.13
C ASN A 16 -0.62 -0.78 -20.33
N ALA A 17 -1.80 -0.79 -19.72
CA ALA A 17 -2.74 -1.91 -19.83
C ALA A 17 -3.41 -1.97 -21.21
N PRO A 18 -3.87 -3.16 -21.67
CA PRO A 18 -4.53 -3.30 -22.97
C PRO A 18 -5.78 -2.40 -23.10
N PRO A 19 -6.17 -1.98 -24.32
CA PRO A 19 -7.32 -1.09 -24.55
C PRO A 19 -8.66 -1.63 -24.02
N GLY A 20 -8.80 -2.95 -23.89
CA GLY A 20 -10.01 -3.61 -23.36
C GLY A 20 -10.13 -3.60 -21.83
N THR A 21 -9.17 -3.00 -21.11
CA THR A 21 -9.18 -2.99 -19.63
C THR A 21 -10.32 -2.12 -19.11
N ARG A 22 -11.17 -2.68 -18.26
CA ARG A 22 -12.32 -1.98 -17.67
C ARG A 22 -11.86 -0.81 -16.80
N LEU A 23 -12.57 0.31 -16.86
CA LEU A 23 -12.30 1.49 -16.02
C LEU A 23 -12.38 1.16 -14.52
N SER A 24 -13.28 0.27 -14.13
CA SER A 24 -13.40 -0.22 -12.74
C SER A 24 -12.08 -0.80 -12.22
N THR A 25 -11.31 -1.47 -13.07
CA THR A 25 -10.00 -2.04 -12.71
C THR A 25 -9.00 -0.93 -12.42
N PHE A 26 -9.00 0.17 -13.18
CA PHE A 26 -8.11 1.31 -12.91
C PHE A 26 -8.49 2.04 -11.61
N VAL A 27 -9.78 2.19 -11.33
CA VAL A 27 -10.26 2.77 -10.06
C VAL A 27 -9.89 1.88 -8.87
N TRP A 28 -10.01 0.56 -9.01
CA TRP A 28 -9.59 -0.37 -7.96
C TRP A 28 -8.07 -0.35 -7.74
N LEU A 29 -7.29 -0.33 -8.83
CA LEU A 29 -5.83 -0.27 -8.77
C LEU A 29 -5.32 1.01 -8.10
N SER A 30 -5.97 2.16 -8.38
CA SER A 30 -5.63 3.41 -7.72
C SER A 30 -5.89 3.35 -6.21
N GLY A 31 -6.94 2.64 -5.79
CA GLY A 31 -7.23 2.36 -4.38
C GLY A 31 -6.18 1.46 -3.70
N ILE A 32 -5.73 0.39 -4.36
CA ILE A 32 -4.70 -0.51 -3.79
C ILE A 32 -3.38 0.20 -3.57
N ARG A 33 -3.04 1.21 -4.37
CA ARG A 33 -1.77 1.92 -4.19
C ARG A 33 -1.61 2.49 -2.77
N TRP A 34 -2.70 2.83 -2.10
CA TRP A 34 -2.67 3.29 -0.72
C TRP A 34 -2.19 2.20 0.26
N ALA A 35 -2.48 0.92 -0.01
CA ALA A 35 -2.09 -0.20 0.85
C ALA A 35 -0.56 -0.35 0.98
N ILE A 36 0.21 0.08 -0.03
CA ILE A 36 1.68 0.09 0.06
C ILE A 36 2.14 1.05 1.16
N GLY A 37 1.57 2.26 1.20
CA GLY A 37 1.87 3.24 2.23
C GLY A 37 1.51 2.74 3.63
N GLN A 38 0.35 2.11 3.76
CA GLN A 38 -0.08 1.49 5.02
C GLN A 38 0.91 0.41 5.49
N CYS A 39 1.34 -0.49 4.60
CA CYS A 39 2.33 -1.53 4.90
C CYS A 39 3.65 -0.95 5.43
N PHE A 40 4.16 0.13 4.83
CA PHE A 40 5.36 0.81 5.33
C PHE A 40 5.16 1.40 6.72
N GLU A 41 4.04 2.06 6.98
CA GLU A 41 3.75 2.65 8.30
C GLU A 41 3.58 1.59 9.39
N GLU A 42 2.89 0.48 9.10
CA GLU A 42 2.76 -0.65 10.01
C GLU A 42 4.12 -1.32 10.28
N THR A 43 4.95 -1.47 9.25
CA THR A 43 6.30 -2.04 9.40
C THR A 43 7.22 -1.15 10.25
N LYS A 44 7.07 0.18 10.17
CA LYS A 44 7.81 1.11 11.05
C LYS A 44 7.35 1.04 12.50
N THR A 45 6.05 1.08 12.71
CA THR A 45 5.45 1.21 14.04
C THR A 45 5.42 -0.11 14.82
N GLU A 46 5.07 -1.21 14.17
CA GLU A 46 4.89 -2.52 14.82
C GLU A 46 6.16 -3.39 14.80
N LEU A 47 6.99 -3.25 13.76
CA LEU A 47 8.14 -4.14 13.53
C LEU A 47 9.49 -3.45 13.69
N GLY A 48 9.50 -2.19 14.14
CA GLY A 48 10.72 -1.48 14.51
C GLY A 48 11.64 -1.16 13.32
N LEU A 49 11.09 -0.98 12.11
CA LEU A 49 11.90 -0.56 10.95
C LEU A 49 12.66 0.75 11.23
N ASP A 50 12.04 1.66 12.00
CA ASP A 50 12.60 2.96 12.36
C ASP A 50 13.53 2.91 13.59
N HIS A 51 13.58 1.78 14.29
CA HIS A 51 14.41 1.58 15.50
C HIS A 51 15.80 1.00 15.18
N TYR A 52 16.20 1.02 13.91
CA TYR A 52 17.47 0.45 13.46
C TYR A 52 18.60 1.49 13.52
N GLU A 53 19.57 1.28 14.41
CA GLU A 53 20.65 2.26 14.68
C GLU A 53 21.99 1.93 13.97
N VAL A 54 22.08 0.80 13.27
CA VAL A 54 23.36 0.30 12.75
C VAL A 54 23.71 0.93 11.40
N ARG A 55 24.92 1.48 11.26
CA ARG A 55 25.34 2.30 10.11
C ARG A 55 25.90 1.54 8.90
N LYS A 56 25.85 0.22 8.90
CA LYS A 56 26.38 -0.60 7.80
C LYS A 56 25.27 -0.97 6.81
N TYR A 57 25.49 -0.71 5.53
CA TYR A 57 24.55 -1.03 4.45
C TYR A 57 24.09 -2.50 4.42
N PRO A 58 24.96 -3.52 4.58
CA PRO A 58 24.52 -4.91 4.58
C PRO A 58 23.57 -5.24 5.75
N GLY A 59 23.84 -4.71 6.94
CA GLY A 59 22.96 -4.90 8.08
C GLY A 59 21.62 -4.21 7.88
N TRP A 60 21.63 -3.00 7.29
CA TRP A 60 20.42 -2.24 7.00
C TRP A 60 19.53 -2.98 5.99
N ASN A 61 20.15 -3.53 4.95
CA ASN A 61 19.44 -4.31 3.94
C ASN A 61 18.81 -5.57 4.55
N HIS A 62 19.56 -6.30 5.38
CA HIS A 62 19.05 -7.48 6.08
C HIS A 62 17.89 -7.13 7.03
N HIS A 63 18.00 -6.03 7.75
CA HIS A 63 16.95 -5.54 8.66
C HIS A 63 15.66 -5.22 7.91
N ILE A 64 15.75 -4.44 6.82
CA ILE A 64 14.58 -4.10 5.99
C ILE A 64 13.90 -5.36 5.45
N LEU A 65 14.67 -6.28 4.88
CA LEU A 65 14.11 -7.52 4.33
C LEU A 65 13.42 -8.35 5.41
N THR A 66 14.02 -8.44 6.60
CA THR A 66 13.45 -9.19 7.73
C THR A 66 12.15 -8.55 8.23
N CYS A 67 12.12 -7.23 8.39
CA CYS A 67 10.90 -6.51 8.77
C CYS A 67 9.78 -6.67 7.73
N MET A 68 10.10 -6.55 6.44
CA MET A 68 9.11 -6.75 5.36
C MET A 68 8.56 -8.17 5.32
N LEU A 69 9.42 -9.18 5.53
CA LEU A 69 9.01 -10.58 5.55
C LEU A 69 8.16 -10.90 6.80
N ALA A 70 8.52 -10.36 7.96
CA ALA A 70 7.74 -10.48 9.18
C ALA A 70 6.36 -9.82 9.02
N HIS A 71 6.29 -8.65 8.39
CA HIS A 71 5.02 -7.96 8.09
C HIS A 71 4.13 -8.81 7.19
N PHE A 72 4.69 -9.35 6.11
CA PHE A 72 3.97 -10.25 5.21
C PHE A 72 3.40 -11.47 5.93
N PHE A 73 4.19 -12.09 6.79
CA PHE A 73 3.75 -13.23 7.61
C PHE A 73 2.61 -12.85 8.57
N LEU A 74 2.72 -11.73 9.30
CA LEU A 74 1.69 -11.24 10.21
C LEU A 74 0.39 -10.90 9.47
N TRP A 75 0.50 -10.29 8.29
CA TRP A 75 -0.66 -9.96 7.47
C TRP A 75 -1.39 -11.23 7.00
N HIS A 76 -0.65 -12.25 6.57
CA HIS A 76 -1.21 -13.57 6.25
C HIS A 76 -1.88 -14.23 7.46
N LEU A 77 -1.27 -14.18 8.64
CA LEU A 77 -1.87 -14.68 9.86
C LEU A 77 -3.17 -13.93 10.20
N ARG A 78 -3.18 -12.60 10.09
CA ARG A 78 -4.37 -11.76 10.34
C ARG A 78 -5.54 -12.15 9.44
N ILE A 79 -5.28 -12.45 8.17
CA ILE A 79 -6.29 -12.93 7.23
C ILE A 79 -6.80 -14.33 7.65
N ARG A 80 -5.90 -15.25 7.98
CA ARG A 80 -6.24 -16.62 8.38
C ARG A 80 -7.05 -16.68 9.67
N LEU A 81 -6.77 -15.79 10.62
CA LEU A 81 -7.41 -15.72 11.93
C LEU A 81 -8.76 -14.97 11.92
N GLY A 82 -9.22 -14.50 10.76
CA GLY A 82 -10.61 -14.05 10.57
C GLY A 82 -10.98 -12.75 11.31
N LYS A 83 -10.02 -12.00 11.85
CA LYS A 83 -10.29 -10.65 12.39
C LYS A 83 -10.46 -9.67 11.23
N LYS A 84 -11.67 -9.66 10.65
CA LYS A 84 -12.23 -8.69 9.70
C LYS A 84 -11.18 -7.97 8.84
N SER A 85 -10.67 -8.63 7.80
CA SER A 85 -9.98 -7.91 6.72
C SER A 85 -11.01 -7.42 5.72
N SER A 86 -11.25 -6.10 5.73
CA SER A 86 -12.11 -5.37 4.78
C SER A 86 -11.37 -5.17 3.45
N ALA A 87 -10.97 -6.25 2.78
CA ALA A 87 -10.48 -6.20 1.41
C ALA A 87 -10.39 -7.63 0.87
N TYR A 88 -11.55 -8.22 0.57
CA TYR A 88 -11.57 -9.41 -0.27
C TYR A 88 -11.12 -8.97 -1.67
N TYR A 89 -10.00 -9.50 -2.15
CA TYR A 89 -9.50 -9.30 -3.51
C TYR A 89 -10.40 -10.07 -4.50
N SER A 90 -11.68 -9.71 -4.61
CA SER A 90 -12.44 -10.08 -5.80
C SER A 90 -11.97 -9.17 -6.93
N VAL A 91 -10.95 -9.62 -7.64
CA VAL A 91 -10.75 -9.16 -9.01
C VAL A 91 -12.00 -9.60 -9.76
N THR A 92 -12.94 -8.68 -9.95
CA THR A 92 -14.14 -8.91 -10.76
C THR A 92 -13.66 -9.19 -12.18
N THR A 93 -13.59 -10.47 -12.51
CA THR A 93 -13.18 -10.96 -13.83
C THR A 93 -14.23 -10.56 -14.87
#